data_AF-A0A3M9ZK50-F1
#
_entry.id   AF-A0A3M9ZK50-F1
#
_cell.length_a   1.000
_cell.length_b   1.000
_cell.length_c   1.000
_cell.angle_alpha   90.00
_cell.angle_beta   90.00
_cell.angle_gamma   90.00
#
_symmetry.space_group_name_H-M   'P 1'
#
loop_
_entity.id
_entity.type
_entity.pdbx_description
1 polymer ?
#
loop_
_entity_poly.entity_id
_entity_poly.type
_entity_poly.pdbx_seq_one_letter_code
_entity_poly.pdbx_strand_id
1 'polypeptide(L)'
;MLKVVADSGAMASGEVGRLLESGELRGSGLIVPVAAIDELHAMAATGDSRAERGLAEIAGIQRGAAEAGTSIRVVGEGAPRGEGGVPDAAAVAAIVRRIALESGATLCTASRAHALAAEAAGVPVRRCRPREQGGEPWFFRYFDDTTMSVHLKEGQPPRAKRGRPGAVSLVNVAEEPMTRDGMAAALSAVEALAAASGADISLPGALVVQHDSYRIAATFRPFSEASEITIVHPTVALSLADYDMPDVLRERLAGGAEGILVSGAPGSGKSTLASALANHYHASGKTVKTFESPRDLQVDAGVTQYSRLDGDFANSADVLLLVRPDYTIFDEVRRREDFEVFADLRLAGVGMLGVVHASSPIDAIQRFIGKIELGIIPHVLDTVAFVEGGRVGAAYSLALRVKVPSGMTEQDLARPVIEIHDLSTGELSHEIYAFGEENMIVPVEGGAEPSGVDHLACERVREVMRRFDHDPHVEVVSPGSVRVAVSKGNIAPIIGRGGSNISALERELHVHIDVVEAGAGRGPQRGDTGRGGGHAAEGVAFEVRESRAFLMLEVERGHAGDHADIYVGDEHAARSRVDHKGRIRIPRHSGGGREVARGLAEGSVRVDVKSA
;
A
#
# COMPACT_ATOMS: atom_id res chain seq x y z
N MET A 1 23.51 -51.91 29.22
CA MET A 1 23.96 -51.55 27.85
C MET A 1 22.96 -50.58 27.29
N LEU A 2 23.42 -49.46 26.73
CA LEU A 2 22.53 -48.45 26.17
C LEU A 2 21.80 -49.08 24.96
N LYS A 3 20.47 -48.94 24.87
CA LYS A 3 19.74 -49.23 23.65
C LYS A 3 19.15 -47.92 23.18
N VAL A 4 19.35 -47.58 21.91
CA VAL A 4 18.87 -46.32 21.35
C VAL A 4 17.86 -46.62 20.26
N VAL A 5 16.71 -45.95 20.32
CA VAL A 5 15.74 -45.90 19.21
C VAL A 5 15.88 -44.53 18.56
N ALA A 6 16.14 -44.51 17.26
CA ALA A 6 16.25 -43.26 16.50
C ALA A 6 14.92 -42.97 15.78
N ASP A 7 14.39 -41.75 15.94
CA ASP A 7 13.30 -41.27 15.08
C ASP A 7 13.83 -40.70 13.75
N SER A 8 12.91 -40.32 12.86
CA SER A 8 13.23 -39.72 11.56
C SER A 8 14.11 -38.47 11.70
N GLY A 9 13.83 -37.58 12.66
CA GLY A 9 14.63 -36.39 12.91
C GLY A 9 16.05 -36.69 13.40
N ALA A 10 16.22 -37.68 14.26
CA ALA A 10 17.53 -38.14 14.73
C ALA A 10 18.39 -38.69 13.59
N MET A 11 17.76 -39.44 12.67
CA MET A 11 18.42 -39.98 11.49
C MET A 11 18.74 -38.90 10.45
N ALA A 12 17.81 -37.96 10.20
CA ALA A 12 18.03 -36.86 9.26
C ALA A 12 19.10 -35.85 9.72
N SER A 13 19.32 -35.74 11.04
CA SER A 13 20.31 -34.80 11.62
C SER A 13 21.75 -35.34 11.64
N GLY A 14 21.97 -36.62 11.30
CA GLY A 14 23.28 -37.27 11.35
C GLY A 14 23.81 -37.53 12.78
N GLU A 15 22.96 -37.38 13.80
CA GLU A 15 23.32 -37.66 15.19
C GLU A 15 23.59 -39.16 15.38
N VAL A 16 22.87 -40.03 14.65
CA VAL A 16 23.05 -41.49 14.74
C VAL A 16 24.46 -41.92 14.35
N GLY A 17 25.00 -41.41 13.25
CA GLY A 17 26.38 -41.65 12.81
C GLY A 17 27.39 -41.09 13.80
N ARG A 18 27.17 -39.88 14.32
CA ARG A 18 28.04 -39.29 15.36
C ARG A 18 28.16 -40.20 16.59
N LEU A 19 27.05 -40.77 17.04
CA LEU A 19 27.03 -41.67 18.20
C LEU A 19 27.77 -43.00 17.93
N LEU A 20 27.83 -43.44 16.68
CA LEU A 20 28.63 -44.60 16.27
C LEU A 20 30.12 -44.27 16.20
N GLU A 21 30.47 -43.14 15.57
CA GLU A 21 31.85 -42.67 15.43
C GLU A 21 32.49 -42.33 16.78
N SER A 22 31.75 -41.68 17.69
CA SER A 22 32.23 -41.34 19.04
C SER A 22 32.43 -42.58 19.93
N GLY A 23 31.95 -43.74 19.48
CA GLY A 23 32.02 -44.99 20.23
C GLY A 23 31.01 -45.10 21.36
N GLU A 24 30.12 -44.12 21.54
CA GLU A 24 29.05 -44.14 22.55
C GLU A 24 28.06 -45.29 22.34
N LEU A 25 27.94 -45.78 21.09
CA LEU A 25 27.13 -46.94 20.73
C LEU A 25 27.92 -48.27 20.70
N ARG A 26 29.21 -48.29 21.02
CA ARG A 26 29.99 -49.55 21.06
C ARG A 26 29.45 -50.47 22.16
N GLY A 27 29.09 -51.70 21.79
CA GLY A 27 28.46 -52.67 22.70
C GLY A 27 27.00 -52.35 23.07
N SER A 28 26.41 -51.35 22.41
CA SER A 28 25.01 -50.92 22.55
C SER A 28 24.19 -51.34 21.33
N GLY A 29 22.86 -51.31 21.44
CA GLY A 29 21.96 -51.69 20.34
C GLY A 29 21.29 -50.46 19.72
N LEU A 30 21.42 -50.28 18.40
CA LEU A 30 20.65 -49.30 17.63
C LEU A 30 19.39 -49.96 17.08
N ILE A 31 18.24 -49.35 17.37
CA ILE A 31 16.93 -49.77 16.89
C ILE A 31 16.44 -48.72 15.92
N VAL A 32 16.14 -49.15 14.70
CA VAL A 32 15.65 -48.29 13.62
C VAL A 32 14.19 -48.69 13.30
N PRO A 33 13.20 -47.88 13.69
CA PRO A 33 11.80 -48.17 13.39
C PRO A 33 11.50 -48.13 11.88
N VAL A 34 10.77 -49.12 11.36
CA VAL A 34 10.31 -49.12 9.95
C VAL A 34 9.48 -47.88 9.64
N ALA A 35 8.56 -47.51 10.53
CA ALA A 35 7.76 -46.28 10.39
C ALA A 35 8.61 -45.00 10.26
N ALA A 36 9.77 -44.92 10.92
CA ALA A 36 10.66 -43.77 10.81
C ALA A 36 11.45 -43.76 9.48
N ILE A 37 11.75 -44.95 8.92
CA ILE A 37 12.31 -45.08 7.56
C ILE A 37 11.29 -44.65 6.52
N ASP A 38 10.02 -45.05 6.67
CA ASP A 38 8.94 -44.67 5.75
C ASP A 38 8.71 -43.15 5.75
N GLU A 39 8.74 -42.51 6.92
CA GLU A 39 8.66 -41.05 7.05
C GLU A 39 9.84 -40.35 6.36
N LEU A 40 11.07 -40.82 6.60
CA LEU A 40 12.25 -40.30 5.90
C LEU A 40 12.19 -40.49 4.38
N HIS A 41 11.70 -41.63 3.90
CA HIS A 41 11.53 -41.87 2.48
C HIS A 41 10.52 -40.89 1.88
N ALA A 42 9.38 -40.67 2.55
CA ALA A 42 8.41 -39.69 2.07
C ALA A 42 9.00 -38.27 2.01
N MET A 43 9.78 -37.86 3.01
CA MET A 43 10.49 -36.58 3.01
C MET A 43 11.55 -36.49 1.89
N ALA A 44 12.33 -37.55 1.67
CA ALA A 44 13.32 -37.59 0.61
C ALA A 44 12.66 -37.55 -0.79
N ALA A 45 11.52 -38.23 -0.95
CA ALA A 45 10.75 -38.24 -2.21
C ALA A 45 10.17 -36.87 -2.57
N THR A 46 9.93 -36.00 -1.59
CA THR A 46 9.52 -34.60 -1.81
C THR A 46 10.70 -33.62 -1.92
N GLY A 47 11.94 -34.13 -1.87
CA GLY A 47 13.17 -33.36 -2.10
C GLY A 47 13.92 -32.94 -0.84
N ASP A 48 13.60 -33.49 0.34
CA ASP A 48 14.37 -33.20 1.57
C ASP A 48 15.74 -33.92 1.53
N SER A 49 16.78 -33.14 1.22
CA SER A 49 18.17 -33.62 1.19
C SER A 49 18.70 -34.11 2.55
N ARG A 50 18.17 -33.64 3.70
CA ARG A 50 18.55 -34.17 5.01
C ARG A 50 18.01 -35.58 5.18
N ALA A 51 16.78 -35.81 4.74
CA ALA A 51 16.19 -37.14 4.77
C ALA A 51 16.91 -38.11 3.84
N GLU A 52 17.29 -37.68 2.64
CA GLU A 52 18.10 -38.47 1.70
C GLU A 52 19.47 -38.84 2.30
N ARG A 53 20.17 -37.88 2.91
CA ARG A 53 21.44 -38.13 3.63
C ARG A 53 21.24 -39.08 4.80
N GLY A 54 20.20 -38.89 5.60
CA GLY A 54 19.88 -39.78 6.73
C GLY A 54 19.63 -41.23 6.29
N LEU A 55 18.91 -41.44 5.18
CA LEU A 55 18.72 -42.77 4.60
C LEU A 55 20.04 -43.38 4.10
N ALA A 56 20.85 -42.59 3.40
CA ALA A 56 22.17 -43.04 2.92
C ALA A 56 23.11 -43.40 4.08
N GLU A 57 23.07 -42.63 5.15
CA GLU A 57 23.83 -42.86 6.38
C GLU A 57 23.41 -44.16 7.07
N ILE A 58 22.11 -44.37 7.29
CA ILE A 58 21.59 -45.62 7.88
C ILE A 58 21.94 -46.84 7.00
N ALA A 59 21.86 -46.71 5.67
CA ALA A 59 22.26 -47.77 4.75
C ALA A 59 23.77 -48.05 4.80
N GLY A 60 24.61 -47.00 4.92
CA GLY A 60 26.05 -47.12 5.13
C GLY A 60 26.38 -47.83 6.44
N ILE A 61 25.73 -47.39 7.52
CA ILE A 61 25.86 -47.95 8.86
C ILE A 61 25.47 -49.44 8.86
N GLN A 62 24.38 -49.85 8.21
CA GLN A 62 24.01 -51.26 8.11
C GLN A 62 25.07 -52.13 7.43
N ARG A 63 25.73 -51.60 6.39
CA ARG A 63 26.82 -52.32 5.70
C ARG A 63 28.07 -52.45 6.55
N GLY A 64 28.41 -51.43 7.35
CA GLY A 64 29.58 -51.41 8.24
C GLY A 64 29.38 -51.97 9.64
N ALA A 65 28.16 -52.36 10.00
CA ALA A 65 27.80 -52.76 11.38
C ALA A 65 28.60 -53.96 11.91
N ALA A 66 28.98 -54.89 11.03
CA ALA A 66 29.78 -56.07 11.38
C ALA A 66 31.21 -55.71 11.83
N GLU A 67 31.79 -54.64 11.29
CA GLU A 67 33.16 -54.18 11.58
C GLU A 67 33.21 -53.31 12.85
N ALA A 68 32.11 -52.64 13.21
CA ALA A 68 32.04 -51.69 14.33
C ALA A 68 31.61 -52.29 15.68
N GLY A 69 31.21 -53.58 15.73
CA GLY A 69 30.81 -54.25 16.97
C GLY A 69 29.48 -53.74 17.57
N THR A 70 28.61 -53.16 16.75
CA THR A 70 27.32 -52.59 17.16
C THR A 70 26.17 -53.38 16.54
N SER A 71 25.18 -53.81 17.34
CA SER A 71 24.00 -54.53 16.82
C SER A 71 22.96 -53.54 16.33
N ILE A 72 22.54 -53.66 15.06
CA ILE A 72 21.52 -52.82 14.45
C ILE A 72 20.30 -53.67 14.13
N ARG A 73 19.13 -53.24 14.57
CA ARG A 73 17.87 -53.93 14.31
C ARG A 73 16.85 -52.98 13.74
N VAL A 74 16.37 -53.30 12.54
CA VAL A 74 15.19 -52.65 11.96
C VAL A 74 13.96 -53.35 12.50
N VAL A 75 13.05 -52.62 13.14
CA VAL A 75 11.90 -53.20 13.88
C VAL A 75 10.61 -52.43 13.68
N GLY A 76 9.49 -53.08 13.98
CA GLY A 76 8.17 -52.46 13.96
C GLY A 76 7.49 -52.55 12.59
N GLU A 77 6.30 -51.98 12.54
CA GLU A 77 5.45 -51.93 11.35
C GLU A 77 5.71 -50.65 10.56
N GLY A 78 5.27 -50.65 9.29
CA GLY A 78 5.34 -49.47 8.43
C GLY A 78 4.46 -48.32 8.93
N ALA A 79 4.74 -47.12 8.44
CA ALA A 79 4.00 -45.94 8.86
C ALA A 79 2.56 -45.97 8.33
N PRO A 80 1.55 -45.70 9.17
CA PRO A 80 0.19 -45.48 8.69
C PRO A 80 0.17 -44.26 7.78
N ARG A 81 -0.48 -44.41 6.62
CA ARG A 81 -0.56 -43.37 5.59
C ARG A 81 -1.84 -42.55 5.78
N GLY A 82 -1.71 -41.23 5.74
CA GLY A 82 -2.84 -40.30 5.73
C GLY A 82 -3.40 -40.06 4.32
N GLU A 83 -4.28 -39.07 4.19
CA GLU A 83 -4.73 -38.57 2.88
C GLU A 83 -3.53 -38.10 2.05
N GLY A 84 -3.46 -38.52 0.79
CA GLY A 84 -2.34 -38.22 -0.10
C GLY A 84 -1.15 -39.18 -0.01
N GLY A 85 -1.22 -40.23 0.82
CA GLY A 85 -0.20 -41.30 0.84
C GLY A 85 1.08 -40.98 1.62
N VAL A 86 1.12 -39.82 2.30
CA VAL A 86 2.23 -39.40 3.16
C VAL A 86 2.04 -40.00 4.57
N PRO A 87 3.12 -40.50 5.20
CA PRO A 87 3.11 -40.90 6.61
C PRO A 87 2.63 -39.79 7.55
N ASP A 88 1.74 -40.11 8.49
CA ASP A 88 1.36 -39.18 9.55
C ASP A 88 2.46 -39.11 10.62
N ALA A 89 3.13 -37.95 10.73
CA ALA A 89 4.22 -37.71 11.66
C ALA A 89 3.84 -37.97 13.14
N ALA A 90 2.60 -37.66 13.54
CA ALA A 90 2.15 -37.89 14.91
C ALA A 90 1.98 -39.39 15.20
N ALA A 91 1.47 -40.13 14.22
CA ALA A 91 1.33 -41.58 14.29
C ALA A 91 2.69 -42.29 14.26
N VAL A 92 3.62 -41.84 13.41
CA VAL A 92 5.01 -42.34 13.39
C VAL A 92 5.67 -42.11 14.73
N ALA A 93 5.60 -40.89 15.29
CA ALA A 93 6.14 -40.58 16.61
C ALA A 93 5.56 -41.49 17.70
N ALA A 94 4.25 -41.80 17.66
CA ALA A 94 3.62 -42.72 18.60
C ALA A 94 4.18 -44.15 18.49
N ILE A 95 4.38 -44.65 17.27
CA ILE A 95 4.99 -45.97 17.02
C ILE A 95 6.42 -46.00 17.56
N VAL A 96 7.22 -44.97 17.28
CA VAL A 96 8.60 -44.86 17.73
C VAL A 96 8.69 -44.83 19.25
N ARG A 97 7.85 -44.06 19.95
CA ARG A 97 7.79 -44.05 21.43
C ARG A 97 7.44 -45.41 22.00
N ARG A 98 6.45 -46.10 21.41
CA ARG A 98 6.05 -47.44 21.85
C ARG A 98 7.20 -48.43 21.72
N ILE A 99 7.92 -48.43 20.59
CA ILE A 99 9.10 -49.27 20.38
C ILE A 99 10.19 -48.96 21.42
N ALA A 100 10.42 -47.69 21.73
CA ALA A 100 11.37 -47.28 22.77
C ALA A 100 10.98 -47.79 24.15
N LEU A 101 9.70 -47.68 24.53
CA LEU A 101 9.16 -48.19 25.79
C LEU A 101 9.29 -49.72 25.89
N GLU A 102 8.82 -50.46 24.89
CA GLU A 102 8.84 -51.94 24.85
C GLU A 102 10.26 -52.50 24.84
N SER A 103 11.20 -51.79 24.23
CA SER A 103 12.60 -52.23 24.13
C SER A 103 13.46 -51.82 25.34
N GLY A 104 12.91 -51.02 26.25
CA GLY A 104 13.66 -50.36 27.33
C GLY A 104 14.78 -49.47 26.80
N ALA A 105 14.54 -48.79 25.68
CA ALA A 105 15.53 -48.00 24.96
C ALA A 105 15.35 -46.50 25.20
N THR A 106 16.44 -45.75 25.04
CA THR A 106 16.43 -44.29 25.04
C THR A 106 16.04 -43.80 23.64
N LEU A 107 15.03 -42.93 23.56
CA LEU A 107 14.66 -42.25 22.31
C LEU A 107 15.70 -41.18 21.98
N CYS A 108 16.38 -41.25 20.82
CA CYS A 108 17.01 -40.07 20.23
C CYS A 108 15.99 -39.38 19.34
N THR A 109 15.76 -38.09 19.60
CA THR A 109 14.91 -37.24 18.76
C THR A 109 15.47 -35.82 18.65
N ALA A 110 15.35 -35.22 17.48
CA ALA A 110 15.58 -33.79 17.27
C ALA A 110 14.34 -32.92 17.60
N SER A 111 13.16 -33.54 17.78
CA SER A 111 11.90 -32.85 18.02
C SER A 111 11.68 -32.61 19.51
N ARG A 112 11.52 -31.34 19.92
CA ARG A 112 11.16 -30.98 21.29
C ARG A 112 9.80 -31.55 21.70
N ALA A 113 8.82 -31.52 20.80
CA ALA A 113 7.48 -32.05 21.08
C ALA A 113 7.53 -33.58 21.29
N HIS A 114 8.30 -34.29 20.47
CA HIS A 114 8.47 -35.73 20.60
C HIS A 114 9.21 -36.10 21.89
N ALA A 115 10.25 -35.34 22.26
CA ALA A 115 10.97 -35.50 23.51
C ALA A 115 10.04 -35.38 24.74
N LEU A 116 9.25 -34.31 24.82
CA LEU A 116 8.32 -34.09 25.92
C LEU A 116 7.26 -35.20 26.01
N ALA A 117 6.73 -35.65 24.87
CA ALA A 117 5.76 -36.75 24.82
C ALA A 117 6.36 -38.09 25.29
N ALA A 118 7.64 -38.34 25.00
CA ALA A 118 8.36 -39.52 25.44
C ALA A 118 8.67 -39.48 26.94
N GLU A 119 9.14 -38.34 27.45
CA GLU A 119 9.35 -38.13 28.90
C GLU A 119 8.05 -38.32 29.69
N ALA A 120 6.94 -37.76 29.21
CA ALA A 120 5.61 -37.96 29.82
C ALA A 120 5.16 -39.43 29.81
N ALA A 121 5.60 -40.21 28.83
CA ALA A 121 5.34 -41.65 28.74
C ALA A 121 6.35 -42.52 29.52
N GLY A 122 7.29 -41.91 30.26
CA GLY A 122 8.32 -42.63 31.01
C GLY A 122 9.45 -43.20 30.15
N VAL A 123 9.58 -42.77 28.90
CA VAL A 123 10.65 -43.18 27.99
C VAL A 123 11.86 -42.25 28.19
N PRO A 124 13.07 -42.76 28.47
CA PRO A 124 14.26 -41.93 28.54
C PRO A 124 14.53 -41.26 27.19
N VAL A 125 14.87 -39.97 27.20
CA VAL A 125 15.12 -39.20 25.98
C VAL A 125 16.54 -38.67 25.94
N ARG A 126 17.14 -38.76 24.76
CA ARG A 126 18.33 -38.02 24.37
C ARG A 126 17.94 -37.04 23.27
N ARG A 127 17.96 -35.75 23.57
CA ARG A 127 17.74 -34.74 22.52
C ARG A 127 18.96 -34.69 21.61
N CYS A 128 18.74 -35.04 20.36
CA CYS A 128 19.73 -34.86 19.31
C CYS A 128 19.80 -33.35 19.05
N ARG A 129 20.99 -32.76 19.20
CA ARG A 129 21.20 -31.38 18.74
C ARG A 129 21.49 -31.47 17.24
N PRO A 130 20.86 -30.67 16.38
CA PRO A 130 21.39 -30.47 15.04
C PRO A 130 22.87 -30.13 15.19
N ARG A 131 23.71 -30.57 14.25
CA ARG A 131 25.11 -30.17 14.22
C ARG A 131 25.13 -28.64 14.18
N GLU A 132 25.25 -28.00 15.34
CA GLU A 132 25.55 -26.58 15.46
C GLU A 132 26.92 -26.46 14.79
N GLN A 133 26.93 -25.98 13.55
CA GLN A 133 28.10 -25.26 13.10
C GLN A 133 28.14 -24.05 14.01
N GLY A 134 28.84 -24.18 15.14
CA GLY A 134 29.15 -23.04 15.99
C GLY A 134 29.85 -22.00 15.12
N GLY A 135 29.22 -20.85 14.97
CA GLY A 135 29.65 -19.78 14.08
C GLY A 135 28.48 -19.16 13.33
N GLU A 136 28.63 -17.91 12.93
CA GLU A 136 27.75 -17.29 11.95
C GLU A 136 27.70 -18.16 10.68
N PRO A 137 26.52 -18.32 10.05
CA PRO A 137 26.39 -18.98 8.76
C PRO A 137 27.47 -18.52 7.76
N TRP A 138 28.11 -19.49 7.11
CA TRP A 138 29.29 -19.25 6.28
C TRP A 138 29.07 -18.22 5.16
N PHE A 139 27.85 -18.04 4.69
CA PHE A 139 27.53 -17.07 3.64
C PHE A 139 27.65 -15.60 4.10
N PHE A 140 27.68 -15.33 5.40
CA PHE A 140 27.93 -13.98 5.92
C PHE A 140 29.36 -13.50 5.63
N ARG A 141 30.32 -14.41 5.45
CA ARG A 141 31.70 -14.07 5.05
C ARG A 141 31.81 -13.37 3.69
N TYR A 142 30.74 -13.38 2.88
CA TYR A 142 30.69 -12.70 1.59
C TYR A 142 30.34 -11.22 1.69
N PHE A 143 29.88 -10.77 2.86
CA PHE A 143 29.62 -9.36 3.13
C PHE A 143 30.92 -8.63 3.51
N ASP A 144 31.12 -7.49 2.88
CA ASP A 144 32.09 -6.46 3.23
C ASP A 144 31.37 -5.10 3.36
N ASP A 145 32.10 -4.04 3.69
CA ASP A 145 31.55 -2.68 3.89
C ASP A 145 30.80 -2.11 2.66
N THR A 146 30.96 -2.72 1.49
CA THR A 146 30.36 -2.28 0.22
C THR A 146 29.33 -3.26 -0.34
N THR A 147 29.12 -4.39 0.34
CA THR A 147 28.24 -5.46 -0.13
C THR A 147 26.82 -5.23 0.35
N MET A 148 25.93 -4.94 -0.59
CA MET A 148 24.52 -4.66 -0.31
C MET A 148 23.69 -5.94 -0.23
N SER A 149 24.02 -6.94 -1.04
CA SER A 149 23.32 -8.22 -1.01
C SER A 149 24.17 -9.35 -1.56
N VAL A 150 23.91 -10.55 -1.05
CA VAL A 150 24.49 -11.82 -1.51
C VAL A 150 23.37 -12.71 -2.05
N HIS A 151 23.62 -13.35 -3.18
CA HIS A 151 22.68 -14.19 -3.91
C HIS A 151 23.30 -15.57 -4.12
N LEU A 152 22.64 -16.60 -3.58
CA LEU A 152 23.01 -18.01 -3.72
C LEU A 152 21.91 -18.70 -4.52
N LYS A 153 22.25 -19.37 -5.62
CA LYS A 153 21.29 -20.09 -6.46
C LYS A 153 21.88 -21.40 -6.95
N GLU A 154 21.09 -22.47 -6.87
CA GLU A 154 21.48 -23.80 -7.37
C GLU A 154 22.01 -23.73 -8.81
N GLY A 155 23.19 -24.31 -9.05
CA GLY A 155 23.85 -24.34 -10.35
C GLY A 155 24.54 -23.04 -10.77
N GLN A 156 24.56 -22.01 -9.92
CA GLN A 156 25.22 -20.74 -10.19
C GLN A 156 26.30 -20.45 -9.13
N PRO A 157 27.41 -19.79 -9.50
CA PRO A 157 28.36 -19.29 -8.52
C PRO A 157 27.68 -18.28 -7.58
N PRO A 158 28.04 -18.23 -6.29
CA PRO A 158 27.62 -17.17 -5.37
C PRO A 158 27.95 -15.78 -5.93
N ARG A 159 26.98 -14.87 -5.91
CA ARG A 159 27.15 -13.49 -6.42
C ARG A 159 26.81 -12.46 -5.36
N ALA A 160 27.47 -11.32 -5.38
CA ALA A 160 27.18 -10.20 -4.50
C ALA A 160 26.96 -8.92 -5.30
N LYS A 161 26.00 -8.11 -4.87
CA LYS A 161 25.84 -6.73 -5.34
C LYS A 161 26.72 -5.84 -4.50
N ARG A 162 27.77 -5.28 -5.11
CA ARG A 162 28.74 -4.39 -4.46
C ARG A 162 28.71 -2.99 -5.07
N GLY A 163 28.81 -1.98 -4.22
CA GLY A 163 28.88 -0.59 -4.62
C GLY A 163 28.03 0.33 -3.75
N ARG A 164 27.85 1.56 -4.21
CA ARG A 164 26.98 2.56 -3.58
C ARG A 164 25.64 2.60 -4.32
N PRO A 165 24.54 3.02 -3.67
CA PRO A 165 23.28 3.27 -4.36
C PRO A 165 23.49 4.15 -5.60
N GLY A 166 23.05 3.67 -6.78
CA GLY A 166 23.26 4.32 -8.07
C GLY A 166 24.48 3.84 -8.88
N ALA A 167 25.44 3.14 -8.27
CA ALA A 167 26.62 2.55 -8.94
C ALA A 167 26.91 1.16 -8.36
N VAL A 168 26.05 0.20 -8.68
CA VAL A 168 26.09 -1.18 -8.15
C VAL A 168 26.52 -2.15 -9.25
N SER A 169 27.45 -3.04 -8.93
CA SER A 169 27.90 -4.12 -9.82
C SER A 169 27.63 -5.48 -9.19
N LEU A 170 27.24 -6.46 -10.02
CA LEU A 170 27.03 -7.85 -9.57
C LEU A 170 28.30 -8.65 -9.86
N VAL A 171 29.02 -9.03 -8.80
CA VAL A 171 30.30 -9.74 -8.89
C VAL A 171 30.17 -11.15 -8.35
N ASN A 172 30.96 -12.09 -8.88
CA ASN A 172 31.08 -13.42 -8.29
C ASN A 172 31.93 -13.30 -7.02
N VAL A 173 31.47 -13.90 -5.91
CA VAL A 173 32.21 -13.95 -4.64
C VAL A 173 32.84 -15.31 -4.38
N ALA A 174 32.48 -16.30 -5.20
CA ALA A 174 33.19 -17.56 -5.37
C ALA A 174 33.00 -18.01 -6.84
N GLU A 175 33.93 -18.80 -7.35
CA GLU A 175 33.89 -19.29 -8.74
C GLU A 175 33.12 -20.62 -8.85
N GLU A 176 33.14 -21.45 -7.81
CA GLU A 176 32.44 -22.73 -7.81
C GLU A 176 30.92 -22.54 -7.75
N PRO A 177 30.16 -23.17 -8.67
CA PRO A 177 28.70 -23.15 -8.61
C PRO A 177 28.15 -23.82 -7.35
N MET A 178 27.06 -23.25 -6.82
CA MET A 178 26.32 -23.84 -5.71
C MET A 178 25.71 -25.18 -6.12
N THR A 179 26.16 -26.27 -5.51
CA THR A 179 25.57 -27.60 -5.70
C THR A 179 24.24 -27.70 -4.95
N ARG A 180 23.45 -28.75 -5.26
CA ARG A 180 22.23 -29.08 -4.49
C ARG A 180 22.53 -29.24 -2.99
N ASP A 181 23.59 -29.96 -2.65
CA ASP A 181 24.02 -30.13 -1.26
C ASP A 181 24.47 -28.81 -0.62
N GLY A 182 25.17 -27.97 -1.38
CA GLY A 182 25.57 -26.63 -0.92
C GLY A 182 24.37 -25.73 -0.63
N MET A 183 23.38 -25.73 -1.52
CA MET A 183 22.13 -24.99 -1.31
C MET A 183 21.32 -25.54 -0.14
N ALA A 184 21.26 -26.86 0.01
CA ALA A 184 20.61 -27.51 1.15
C ALA A 184 21.27 -27.15 2.49
N ALA A 185 22.61 -27.10 2.53
CA ALA A 185 23.34 -26.66 3.72
C ALA A 185 23.05 -25.20 4.05
N ALA A 186 23.01 -24.33 3.03
CA ALA A 186 22.65 -22.92 3.22
C ALA A 186 21.21 -22.76 3.72
N LEU A 187 20.25 -23.49 3.13
CA LEU A 187 18.85 -23.48 3.57
C LEU A 187 18.70 -23.96 5.01
N SER A 188 19.40 -25.04 5.39
CA SER A 188 19.39 -25.52 6.77
C SER A 188 19.96 -24.49 7.76
N ALA A 189 20.91 -23.66 7.34
CA ALA A 189 21.41 -22.56 8.17
C ALA A 189 20.36 -21.44 8.31
N VAL A 190 19.64 -21.10 7.24
CA VAL A 190 18.52 -20.13 7.30
C VAL A 190 17.38 -20.66 8.19
N GLU A 191 17.04 -21.95 8.11
CA GLU A 191 16.07 -22.58 9.02
C GLU A 191 16.51 -22.52 10.49
N ALA A 192 17.81 -22.69 10.76
CA ALA A 192 18.35 -22.55 12.11
C ALA A 192 18.23 -21.10 12.62
N LEU A 193 18.50 -20.10 11.77
CA LEU A 193 18.28 -18.69 12.10
C LEU A 193 16.80 -18.40 12.36
N ALA A 194 15.89 -18.95 11.54
CA ALA A 194 14.45 -18.85 11.71
C ALA A 194 13.99 -19.45 13.05
N ALA A 195 14.55 -20.60 13.43
CA ALA A 195 14.24 -21.24 14.71
C ALA A 195 14.75 -20.43 15.92
N ALA A 196 15.84 -19.69 15.77
CA ALA A 196 16.41 -18.86 16.82
C ALA A 196 15.72 -17.49 16.96
N SER A 197 15.46 -16.81 15.84
CA SER A 197 14.99 -15.40 15.80
C SER A 197 13.50 -15.27 15.48
N GLY A 198 12.84 -16.36 15.09
CA GLY A 198 11.54 -16.34 14.43
C GLY A 198 11.66 -16.05 12.93
N ALA A 199 10.69 -16.53 12.15
CA ALA A 199 10.55 -16.18 10.75
C ALA A 199 9.55 -15.05 10.59
N ASP A 200 9.85 -14.07 9.73
CA ASP A 200 8.90 -13.03 9.32
C ASP A 200 7.83 -13.62 8.39
N ILE A 201 8.25 -14.51 7.49
CA ILE A 201 7.36 -15.24 6.58
C ILE A 201 7.78 -16.69 6.57
N SER A 202 6.82 -17.60 6.79
CA SER A 202 7.02 -19.04 6.68
C SER A 202 5.85 -19.65 5.92
N LEU A 203 6.03 -19.82 4.61
CA LEU A 203 5.03 -20.37 3.68
C LEU A 203 5.59 -21.61 2.98
N PRO A 204 4.74 -22.50 2.42
CA PRO A 204 5.23 -23.64 1.63
C PRO A 204 6.13 -23.19 0.48
N GLY A 205 7.42 -23.53 0.54
CA GLY A 205 8.43 -23.18 -0.47
C GLY A 205 9.08 -21.79 -0.32
N ALA A 206 8.74 -21.01 0.71
CA ALA A 206 9.32 -19.68 0.93
C ALA A 206 9.50 -19.36 2.42
N LEU A 207 10.68 -18.88 2.77
CA LEU A 207 11.07 -18.52 4.13
C LEU A 207 11.75 -17.15 4.12
N VAL A 208 11.28 -16.22 4.95
CA VAL A 208 11.92 -14.91 5.15
C VAL A 208 12.25 -14.75 6.63
N VAL A 209 13.50 -14.43 6.92
CA VAL A 209 14.05 -14.31 8.26
C VAL A 209 14.77 -12.97 8.37
N GLN A 210 14.48 -12.22 9.43
CA GLN A 210 15.30 -11.10 9.86
C GLN A 210 16.28 -11.61 10.92
N HIS A 211 17.59 -11.45 10.66
CA HIS A 211 18.66 -11.81 11.58
C HIS A 211 19.64 -10.66 11.70
N ASP A 212 19.70 -10.03 12.87
CA ASP A 212 20.38 -8.76 13.10
C ASP A 212 19.97 -7.73 12.03
N SER A 213 20.93 -7.12 11.32
CA SER A 213 20.67 -6.21 10.21
C SER A 213 20.37 -6.93 8.88
N TYR A 214 20.52 -8.24 8.80
CA TYR A 214 20.34 -9.00 7.56
C TYR A 214 18.91 -9.47 7.36
N ARG A 215 18.38 -9.18 6.18
CA ARG A 215 17.15 -9.81 5.70
C ARG A 215 17.47 -10.95 4.76
N ILE A 216 17.02 -12.15 5.10
CA ILE A 216 17.29 -13.38 4.35
C ILE A 216 15.99 -13.92 3.78
N ALA A 217 15.89 -13.96 2.46
CA ALA A 217 14.78 -14.59 1.75
C ALA A 217 15.29 -15.87 1.08
N ALA A 218 14.72 -17.01 1.47
CA ALA A 218 14.99 -18.32 0.89
C ALA A 218 13.74 -18.83 0.17
N THR A 219 13.92 -19.30 -1.07
CA THR A 219 12.88 -19.91 -1.89
C THR A 219 13.32 -21.28 -2.35
N PHE A 220 12.39 -22.23 -2.37
CA PHE A 220 12.64 -23.61 -2.75
C PHE A 220 11.34 -24.24 -3.28
N ARG A 221 11.44 -25.47 -3.79
CA ARG A 221 10.28 -26.21 -4.30
C ARG A 221 9.22 -26.38 -3.19
N PRO A 222 7.92 -26.27 -3.50
CA PRO A 222 7.31 -26.14 -4.82
C PRO A 222 7.19 -24.70 -5.37
N PHE A 223 7.55 -23.68 -4.59
CA PHE A 223 7.36 -22.27 -4.98
C PHE A 223 8.33 -21.83 -6.09
N SER A 224 9.59 -22.27 -6.03
CA SER A 224 10.60 -21.99 -7.05
C SER A 224 11.06 -23.27 -7.78
N GLU A 225 11.56 -23.11 -9.01
CA GLU A 225 12.11 -24.22 -9.81
C GLU A 225 13.41 -24.80 -9.23
N ALA A 226 14.15 -24.00 -8.46
CA ALA A 226 15.42 -24.32 -7.86
C ALA A 226 15.58 -23.55 -6.55
N SER A 227 16.44 -24.05 -5.66
CA SER A 227 16.67 -23.36 -4.39
C SER A 227 17.44 -22.05 -4.63
N GLU A 228 16.98 -20.97 -4.01
CA GLU A 228 17.61 -19.65 -4.05
C GLU A 228 17.56 -19.00 -2.68
N ILE A 229 18.64 -18.32 -2.30
CA ILE A 229 18.74 -17.54 -1.07
C ILE A 229 19.30 -16.16 -1.43
N THR A 230 18.55 -15.12 -1.09
CA THR A 230 18.98 -13.72 -1.19
C THR A 230 19.10 -13.14 0.21
N ILE A 231 20.29 -12.66 0.54
CA ILE A 231 20.60 -12.01 1.81
C ILE A 231 20.85 -10.53 1.49
N VAL A 232 20.14 -9.64 2.17
CA VAL A 232 20.27 -8.19 1.98
C VAL A 232 20.79 -7.57 3.28
N HIS A 233 21.81 -6.72 3.15
CA HIS A 233 22.32 -5.89 4.24
C HIS A 233 22.05 -4.41 3.92
N PRO A 234 21.13 -3.76 4.64
CA PRO A 234 20.85 -2.34 4.46
C PRO A 234 22.08 -1.53 4.86
N THR A 235 22.63 -0.79 3.90
CA THR A 235 23.99 -0.23 3.99
C THR A 235 24.04 1.21 4.51
N VAL A 236 22.90 1.85 4.82
CA VAL A 236 22.87 3.25 5.24
C VAL A 236 21.82 3.48 6.33
N ALA A 237 22.28 3.69 7.57
CA ALA A 237 21.49 4.32 8.62
C ALA A 237 21.75 5.83 8.55
N LEU A 238 20.77 6.59 8.07
CA LEU A 238 20.81 8.06 8.13
C LEU A 238 20.14 8.51 9.42
N SER A 239 20.72 9.50 10.09
CA SER A 239 20.05 10.24 11.14
C SER A 239 19.21 11.37 10.53
N LEU A 240 18.25 11.90 11.28
CA LEU A 240 17.47 13.06 10.84
C LEU A 240 18.37 14.28 10.58
N ALA A 241 19.52 14.39 11.27
CA ALA A 241 20.49 15.46 11.09
C ALA A 241 21.18 15.42 9.72
N ASP A 242 21.29 14.24 9.10
CA ASP A 242 21.97 14.06 7.81
C ASP A 242 21.12 14.55 6.62
N TYR A 243 19.84 14.81 6.84
CA TYR A 243 18.95 15.36 5.82
C TYR A 243 19.09 16.88 5.73
N ASP A 244 19.40 17.36 4.53
CA ASP A 244 19.36 18.77 4.17
C ASP A 244 17.89 19.21 3.98
N MET A 245 17.40 20.03 4.92
CA MET A 245 16.04 20.57 4.91
C MET A 245 15.95 21.86 5.74
N PRO A 246 15.00 22.76 5.44
CA PRO A 246 14.78 23.97 6.23
C PRO A 246 14.48 23.67 7.70
N ASP A 247 14.94 24.54 8.60
CA ASP A 247 14.76 24.35 10.06
C ASP A 247 13.29 24.24 10.46
N VAL A 248 12.40 25.02 9.82
CA VAL A 248 10.95 24.96 10.04
C VAL A 248 10.41 23.55 9.79
N LEU A 249 10.86 22.90 8.71
CA LEU A 249 10.47 21.53 8.38
C LEU A 249 11.07 20.52 9.35
N ARG A 250 12.34 20.70 9.71
CA ARG A 250 13.03 19.86 10.68
C ARG A 250 12.32 19.89 12.03
N GLU A 251 12.01 21.07 12.56
CA GLU A 251 11.30 21.25 13.82
C GLU A 251 9.88 20.66 13.77
N ARG A 252 9.18 20.86 12.65
CA ARG A 252 7.85 20.28 12.43
C ARG A 252 7.90 18.76 12.50
N LEU A 253 8.83 18.12 11.77
CA LEU A 253 8.98 16.66 11.76
C LEU A 253 9.61 16.09 13.05
N ALA A 254 10.44 16.85 13.77
CA ALA A 254 11.10 16.38 14.99
C ALA A 254 10.14 16.28 16.20
N GLY A 255 9.08 17.09 16.23
CA GLY A 255 8.12 17.02 17.34
C GLY A 255 6.86 17.84 17.22
N GLY A 256 6.70 18.67 16.18
CA GLY A 256 5.51 19.49 15.98
C GLY A 256 4.35 18.80 15.26
N ALA A 257 4.60 17.65 14.63
CA ALA A 257 3.62 16.90 13.85
C ALA A 257 3.29 15.55 14.51
N GLU A 258 2.01 15.16 14.44
CA GLU A 258 1.49 13.93 15.03
C GLU A 258 0.88 13.01 13.98
N GLY A 259 0.44 13.52 12.85
CA GLY A 259 -0.08 12.78 11.71
C GLY A 259 0.77 13.05 10.47
N ILE A 260 1.83 12.27 10.30
CA ILE A 260 2.84 12.48 9.25
C ILE A 260 2.66 11.45 8.16
N LEU A 261 2.69 11.88 6.91
CA LEU A 261 2.79 11.00 5.76
C LEU A 261 4.08 11.26 4.98
N VAL A 262 4.89 10.23 4.85
CA VAL A 262 6.10 10.25 4.03
C VAL A 262 5.77 9.62 2.68
N SER A 263 5.79 10.44 1.63
CA SER A 263 5.41 10.05 0.27
C SER A 263 6.57 10.14 -0.73
N GLY A 264 6.41 9.57 -1.92
CA GLY A 264 7.46 9.50 -2.95
C GLY A 264 7.51 8.17 -3.71
N ALA A 265 8.16 8.18 -4.87
CA ALA A 265 8.31 7.00 -5.73
C ALA A 265 9.04 5.83 -5.03
N PRO A 266 8.83 4.56 -5.46
CA PRO A 266 9.62 3.43 -4.97
C PRO A 266 11.13 3.72 -5.05
N GLY A 267 11.88 3.36 -4.01
CA GLY A 267 13.33 3.61 -3.96
C GLY A 267 13.76 5.05 -3.65
N SER A 268 12.82 5.99 -3.39
CA SER A 268 13.18 7.39 -3.13
C SER A 268 13.83 7.67 -1.77
N GLY A 269 13.88 6.70 -0.85
CA GLY A 269 14.44 6.86 0.51
C GLY A 269 13.41 7.10 1.62
N LYS A 270 12.10 6.85 1.38
CA LYS A 270 11.03 7.04 2.38
C LYS A 270 11.24 6.24 3.66
N SER A 271 11.45 4.92 3.55
CA SER A 271 11.64 4.06 4.71
C SER A 271 12.93 4.40 5.47
N THR A 272 13.95 4.95 4.78
CA THR A 272 15.14 5.51 5.42
C THR A 272 14.81 6.75 6.26
N LEU A 273 14.01 7.68 5.72
CA LEU A 273 13.55 8.86 6.48
C LEU A 273 12.64 8.46 7.64
N ALA A 274 11.74 7.50 7.42
CA ALA A 274 10.86 6.96 8.46
C ALA A 274 11.67 6.33 9.61
N SER A 275 12.72 5.56 9.28
CA SER A 275 13.66 5.00 10.26
C SER A 275 14.40 6.10 11.03
N ALA A 276 14.90 7.12 10.32
CA ALA A 276 15.58 8.26 10.93
C ALA A 276 14.69 9.03 11.92
N LEU A 277 13.41 9.23 11.57
CA LEU A 277 12.42 9.87 12.45
C LEU A 277 12.07 8.98 13.64
N ALA A 278 11.92 7.67 13.44
CA ALA A 278 11.68 6.71 14.52
C ALA A 278 12.77 6.78 15.59
N ASN A 279 14.03 6.73 15.15
CA ASN A 279 15.20 6.79 16.04
C ASN A 279 15.32 8.16 16.71
N HIS A 280 15.03 9.24 15.99
CA HIS A 280 15.02 10.59 16.56
C HIS A 280 13.97 10.74 17.68
N TYR A 281 12.74 10.25 17.46
CA TYR A 281 11.70 10.27 18.48
C TYR A 281 12.10 9.43 19.69
N HIS A 282 12.66 8.25 19.46
CA HIS A 282 13.15 7.38 20.53
C HIS A 282 14.25 8.05 21.35
N ALA A 283 15.26 8.62 20.69
CA ALA A 283 16.36 9.36 21.32
C ALA A 283 15.87 10.60 22.10
N SER A 284 14.73 11.17 21.70
CA SER A 284 14.06 12.28 22.39
C SER A 284 13.21 11.82 23.59
N GLY A 285 13.28 10.54 23.97
CA GLY A 285 12.57 9.97 25.12
C GLY A 285 11.14 9.51 24.85
N LYS A 286 10.71 9.46 23.58
CA LYS A 286 9.37 8.97 23.22
C LYS A 286 9.36 7.44 23.07
N THR A 287 8.23 6.83 23.39
CA THR A 287 7.96 5.42 23.14
C THR A 287 7.53 5.23 21.68
N VAL A 288 8.30 4.45 20.93
CA VAL A 288 8.10 4.27 19.48
C VAL A 288 7.88 2.80 19.13
N LYS A 289 6.92 2.55 18.26
CA LYS A 289 6.62 1.24 17.67
C LYS A 289 6.60 1.33 16.15
N THR A 290 6.75 0.21 15.46
CA THR A 290 6.57 0.15 14.00
C THR A 290 5.53 -0.90 13.63
N PHE A 291 4.84 -0.70 12.51
CA PHE A 291 3.98 -1.65 11.80
C PHE A 291 4.59 -1.93 10.44
N GLU A 292 5.03 -3.15 10.22
CA GLU A 292 5.73 -3.53 9.00
C GLU A 292 5.66 -5.04 8.75
N SER A 293 5.69 -5.43 7.48
CA SER A 293 5.58 -6.82 7.06
C SER A 293 6.19 -6.97 5.67
N PRO A 294 7.49 -7.33 5.54
CA PRO A 294 8.44 -7.75 6.59
C PRO A 294 9.02 -6.60 7.42
N ARG A 295 9.82 -6.91 8.44
CA ARG A 295 10.47 -5.91 9.32
C ARG A 295 11.72 -5.32 8.67
N ASP A 296 11.52 -4.27 7.87
CA ASP A 296 12.55 -3.68 7.01
C ASP A 296 13.17 -2.39 7.58
N LEU A 297 12.48 -1.68 8.48
CA LEU A 297 12.95 -0.42 9.06
C LEU A 297 14.22 -0.62 9.89
N GLN A 298 15.15 0.33 9.77
CA GLN A 298 16.44 0.31 10.46
C GLN A 298 16.38 1.15 11.73
N VAL A 299 15.86 0.55 12.79
CA VAL A 299 15.54 1.25 14.04
C VAL A 299 16.40 0.80 15.22
N ASP A 300 16.58 1.70 16.19
CA ASP A 300 17.31 1.42 17.42
C ASP A 300 16.63 0.33 18.24
N ALA A 301 17.40 -0.41 19.04
CA ALA A 301 16.91 -1.54 19.84
C ALA A 301 15.79 -1.17 20.84
N GLY A 302 15.63 0.10 21.19
CA GLY A 302 14.52 0.59 22.03
C GLY A 302 13.20 0.80 21.27
N VAL A 303 13.23 0.79 19.94
CA VAL A 303 12.03 0.83 19.08
C VAL A 303 11.57 -0.60 18.85
N THR A 304 10.34 -0.92 19.22
CA THR A 304 9.82 -2.29 19.05
C THR A 304 9.07 -2.42 17.73
N GLN A 305 9.50 -3.38 16.91
CA GLN A 305 8.91 -3.62 15.60
C GLN A 305 7.77 -4.65 15.67
N TYR A 306 6.56 -4.26 15.28
CA TYR A 306 5.40 -5.14 15.24
C TYR A 306 5.14 -5.56 13.79
N SER A 307 4.81 -6.83 13.62
CA SER A 307 4.28 -7.33 12.36
C SER A 307 2.78 -7.60 12.48
N ARG A 308 2.21 -8.23 11.45
CA ARG A 308 0.80 -8.61 11.43
C ARG A 308 0.51 -9.67 12.48
N LEU A 309 -0.42 -9.38 13.39
CA LEU A 309 -0.90 -10.34 14.38
C LEU A 309 -2.03 -11.16 13.74
N ASP A 310 -1.90 -12.49 13.76
CA ASP A 310 -2.80 -13.41 13.04
C ASP A 310 -3.01 -13.06 11.55
N GLY A 311 -1.97 -12.46 10.93
CA GLY A 311 -1.99 -12.11 9.50
C GLY A 311 -2.67 -10.79 9.15
N ASP A 312 -3.14 -10.01 10.14
CA ASP A 312 -3.77 -8.69 9.95
C ASP A 312 -3.11 -7.60 10.82
N PHE A 313 -3.03 -6.37 10.30
CA PHE A 313 -2.59 -5.20 11.05
C PHE A 313 -3.69 -4.64 11.95
N ALA A 314 -4.97 -4.88 11.66
CA ALA A 314 -6.07 -4.47 12.55
C ALA A 314 -5.93 -5.09 13.95
N ASN A 315 -5.59 -6.38 14.01
CA ASN A 315 -5.31 -7.08 15.27
C ASN A 315 -4.09 -6.49 16.00
N SER A 316 -3.06 -6.09 15.26
CA SER A 316 -1.90 -5.40 15.85
C SER A 316 -2.28 -4.02 16.38
N ALA A 317 -3.20 -3.32 15.72
CA ALA A 317 -3.71 -2.02 16.13
C ALA A 317 -4.49 -2.10 17.45
N ASP A 318 -5.33 -3.13 17.63
CA ASP A 318 -6.04 -3.38 18.89
C ASP A 318 -5.07 -3.50 20.08
N VAL A 319 -3.94 -4.16 19.88
CA VAL A 319 -2.88 -4.24 20.91
C VAL A 319 -2.23 -2.88 21.16
N LEU A 320 -1.98 -2.09 20.12
CA LEU A 320 -1.41 -0.74 20.27
C LEU A 320 -2.35 0.22 21.00
N LEU A 321 -3.67 0.10 20.82
CA LEU A 321 -4.65 0.90 21.56
C LEU A 321 -4.58 0.63 23.08
N LEU A 322 -4.09 -0.54 23.50
CA LEU A 322 -3.85 -0.86 24.91
C LEU A 322 -2.51 -0.33 25.42
N VAL A 323 -1.45 -0.44 24.60
CA VAL A 323 -0.09 -0.02 24.99
C VAL A 323 0.08 1.50 24.92
N ARG A 324 -0.61 2.17 23.98
CA ARG A 324 -0.56 3.62 23.70
C ARG A 324 0.86 4.19 23.63
N PRO A 325 1.64 3.80 22.60
CA PRO A 325 2.93 4.45 22.37
C PRO A 325 2.74 5.92 21.98
N ASP A 326 3.78 6.72 22.16
CA ASP A 326 3.78 8.12 21.72
C ASP A 326 3.73 8.21 20.18
N TYR A 327 4.52 7.36 19.49
CA TYR A 327 4.52 7.27 18.03
C TYR A 327 4.48 5.83 17.51
N THR A 328 3.80 5.64 16.38
CA THR A 328 3.84 4.41 15.59
C THR A 328 4.18 4.72 14.13
N ILE A 329 5.19 4.03 13.61
CA ILE A 329 5.62 4.13 12.22
C ILE A 329 4.98 3.01 11.42
N PHE A 330 4.11 3.33 10.46
CA PHE A 330 3.47 2.36 9.59
C PHE A 330 4.18 2.35 8.23
N ASP A 331 5.05 1.35 8.02
CA ASP A 331 5.75 1.16 6.75
C ASP A 331 4.79 0.54 5.73
N GLU A 332 4.63 1.24 4.60
CA GLU A 332 3.75 0.91 3.48
C GLU A 332 2.23 0.84 3.79
N VAL A 333 1.59 2.01 3.93
CA VAL A 333 0.12 2.14 3.95
C VAL A 333 -0.43 2.04 2.53
N ARG A 334 -1.21 0.98 2.22
CA ARG A 334 -1.60 0.68 0.84
C ARG A 334 -3.06 0.31 0.66
N ARG A 335 -3.57 -0.59 1.49
CA ARG A 335 -4.94 -1.13 1.43
C ARG A 335 -5.88 -0.23 2.19
N ARG A 336 -7.20 -0.34 1.96
CA ARG A 336 -8.20 0.53 2.61
C ARG A 336 -8.10 0.43 4.13
N GLU A 337 -7.98 -0.79 4.62
CA GLU A 337 -7.91 -1.15 6.03
C GLU A 337 -6.70 -0.49 6.71
N ASP A 338 -5.57 -0.35 5.99
CA ASP A 338 -4.37 0.33 6.52
C ASP A 338 -4.64 1.81 6.82
N PHE A 339 -5.46 2.50 6.00
CA PHE A 339 -5.82 3.90 6.23
C PHE A 339 -6.80 4.06 7.40
N GLU A 340 -7.70 3.09 7.57
CA GLU A 340 -8.64 3.05 8.70
C GLU A 340 -7.87 2.83 10.01
N VAL A 341 -6.97 1.84 10.05
CA VAL A 341 -6.06 1.61 11.20
C VAL A 341 -5.23 2.84 11.51
N PHE A 342 -4.69 3.52 10.50
CA PHE A 342 -3.94 4.75 10.69
C PHE A 342 -4.80 5.84 11.35
N ALA A 343 -6.03 6.01 10.88
CA ALA A 343 -6.95 7.00 11.42
C ALA A 343 -7.38 6.68 12.85
N ASP A 344 -7.71 5.43 13.15
CA ASP A 344 -8.15 5.00 14.48
C ASP A 344 -7.06 5.24 15.53
N LEU A 345 -5.81 4.86 15.23
CA LEU A 345 -4.67 5.11 16.11
C LEU A 345 -4.44 6.62 16.32
N ARG A 346 -4.53 7.42 15.25
CA ARG A 346 -4.41 8.88 15.35
C ARG A 346 -5.48 9.49 16.25
N LEU A 347 -6.74 9.10 16.04
CA LEU A 347 -7.87 9.61 16.82
C LEU A 347 -7.82 9.16 18.28
N ALA A 348 -7.17 8.03 18.57
CA ALA A 348 -6.87 7.57 19.93
C ALA A 348 -5.72 8.35 20.61
N GLY A 349 -5.08 9.29 19.91
CA GLY A 349 -4.01 10.15 20.41
C GLY A 349 -2.60 9.59 20.23
N VAL A 350 -2.44 8.52 19.43
CA VAL A 350 -1.11 8.02 19.05
C VAL A 350 -0.57 8.86 17.90
N GLY A 351 0.68 9.31 17.96
CA GLY A 351 1.34 9.92 16.82
C GLY A 351 1.58 8.87 15.73
N MET A 352 1.19 9.13 14.49
CA MET A 352 1.41 8.21 13.37
C MET A 352 2.32 8.81 12.32
N LEU A 353 3.26 8.00 11.84
CA LEU A 353 4.03 8.27 10.63
C LEU A 353 3.74 7.16 9.62
N GLY A 354 3.15 7.49 8.49
CA GLY A 354 2.80 6.53 7.45
C GLY A 354 3.71 6.67 6.25
N VAL A 355 4.16 5.57 5.67
CA VAL A 355 4.90 5.57 4.40
C VAL A 355 3.96 5.20 3.27
N VAL A 356 3.86 6.04 2.23
CA VAL A 356 2.97 5.81 1.08
C VAL A 356 3.75 5.98 -0.23
N HIS A 357 3.48 5.08 -1.19
CA HIS A 357 3.95 5.27 -2.56
C HIS A 357 3.03 6.23 -3.31
N ALA A 358 3.52 7.43 -3.60
CA ALA A 358 2.79 8.43 -4.38
C ALA A 358 3.76 9.25 -5.24
N SER A 359 3.30 9.70 -6.40
CA SER A 359 4.06 10.53 -7.35
C SER A 359 4.07 12.00 -6.95
N SER A 360 3.10 12.45 -6.16
CA SER A 360 3.03 13.80 -5.61
C SER A 360 2.54 13.79 -4.15
N PRO A 361 2.80 14.87 -3.38
CA PRO A 361 2.21 15.04 -2.05
C PRO A 361 0.67 15.03 -2.08
N ILE A 362 0.06 15.62 -3.11
CA ILE A 362 -1.40 15.69 -3.26
C ILE A 362 -1.99 14.30 -3.52
N ASP A 363 -1.34 13.48 -4.36
CA ASP A 363 -1.74 12.09 -4.59
C ASP A 363 -1.71 11.28 -3.29
N ALA A 364 -0.77 11.61 -2.38
CA ALA A 364 -0.66 10.95 -1.09
C ALA A 364 -1.87 11.29 -0.18
N ILE A 365 -2.29 12.55 -0.15
CA ILE A 365 -3.49 13.01 0.57
C ILE A 365 -4.76 12.41 -0.05
N GLN A 366 -4.85 12.39 -1.38
CA GLN A 366 -5.97 11.79 -2.12
C GLN A 366 -6.26 10.35 -1.71
N ARG A 367 -5.23 9.59 -1.31
CA ARG A 367 -5.44 8.22 -0.85
C ARG A 367 -6.26 8.11 0.42
N PHE A 368 -6.32 9.14 1.27
CA PHE A 368 -7.18 9.16 2.45
C PHE A 368 -8.63 9.57 2.11
N ILE A 369 -8.81 10.33 1.02
CA ILE A 369 -10.12 10.81 0.60
C ILE A 369 -11.00 9.63 0.15
N GLY A 370 -12.21 9.56 0.71
CA GLY A 370 -13.16 8.46 0.45
C GLY A 370 -12.87 7.17 1.21
N LYS A 371 -11.79 7.12 2.00
CA LYS A 371 -11.54 6.07 2.99
C LYS A 371 -11.87 6.55 4.40
N ILE A 372 -11.62 7.82 4.67
CA ILE A 372 -12.04 8.51 5.89
C ILE A 372 -12.82 9.78 5.56
N GLU A 373 -13.63 10.25 6.51
CA GLU A 373 -14.44 11.45 6.33
C GLU A 373 -13.57 12.69 6.15
N LEU A 374 -13.94 13.57 5.20
CA LEU A 374 -13.14 14.74 4.84
C LEU A 374 -12.80 15.63 6.05
N GLY A 375 -13.77 15.86 6.95
CA GLY A 375 -13.57 16.68 8.14
C GLY A 375 -12.59 16.09 9.16
N ILE A 376 -12.35 14.77 9.12
CA ILE A 376 -11.44 14.06 10.01
C ILE A 376 -10.00 14.09 9.49
N ILE A 377 -9.81 14.23 8.17
CA ILE A 377 -8.48 14.15 7.53
C ILE A 377 -7.46 15.06 8.22
N PRO A 378 -7.69 16.35 8.51
CA PRO A 378 -6.67 17.20 9.13
C PRO A 378 -6.35 16.84 10.59
N HIS A 379 -7.22 16.09 11.27
CA HIS A 379 -6.97 15.57 12.62
C HIS A 379 -6.14 14.29 12.58
N VAL A 380 -6.25 13.52 11.51
CA VAL A 380 -5.47 12.29 11.28
C VAL A 380 -4.13 12.60 10.64
N LEU A 381 -4.12 13.49 9.65
CA LEU A 381 -3.00 13.86 8.81
C LEU A 381 -2.80 15.37 8.86
N ASP A 382 -1.76 15.81 9.55
CA ASP A 382 -1.43 17.24 9.65
C ASP A 382 -0.21 17.64 8.81
N THR A 383 0.66 16.69 8.46
CA THR A 383 1.91 16.95 7.72
C THR A 383 2.14 15.88 6.65
N VAL A 384 2.52 16.32 5.45
CA VAL A 384 2.95 15.43 4.35
C VAL A 384 4.34 15.84 3.90
N ALA A 385 5.29 14.92 3.96
CA ALA A 385 6.65 15.11 3.46
C ALA A 385 6.86 14.27 2.19
N PHE A 386 7.29 14.90 1.10
CA PHE A 386 7.58 14.24 -0.16
C PHE A 386 9.09 14.02 -0.31
N VAL A 387 9.49 12.77 -0.53
CA VAL A 387 10.88 12.34 -0.61
C VAL A 387 11.24 11.98 -2.04
N GLU A 388 12.27 12.65 -2.56
CA GLU A 388 12.83 12.43 -3.89
C GLU A 388 14.36 12.34 -3.82
N GLY A 389 14.94 11.32 -4.45
CA GLY A 389 16.40 11.15 -4.50
C GLY A 389 17.10 11.11 -3.13
N GLY A 390 16.42 10.63 -2.08
CA GLY A 390 16.95 10.59 -0.71
C GLY A 390 16.89 11.92 0.05
N ARG A 391 16.18 12.93 -0.48
CA ARG A 391 15.99 14.25 0.16
C ARG A 391 14.51 14.55 0.33
N VAL A 392 14.17 15.42 1.27
CA VAL A 392 12.80 15.93 1.40
C VAL A 392 12.63 17.08 0.42
N GLY A 393 11.96 16.82 -0.69
CA GLY A 393 11.80 17.78 -1.79
C GLY A 393 10.72 18.83 -1.53
N ALA A 394 9.65 18.45 -0.83
CA ALA A 394 8.58 19.35 -0.43
C ALA A 394 7.90 18.84 0.84
N ALA A 395 7.27 19.74 1.59
CA ALA A 395 6.46 19.38 2.73
C ALA A 395 5.26 20.31 2.87
N TYR A 396 4.13 19.75 3.26
CA TYR A 396 2.87 20.47 3.35
C TYR A 396 2.22 20.25 4.71
N SER A 397 1.50 21.25 5.17
CA SER A 397 0.63 21.17 6.34
C SER A 397 -0.83 21.21 5.91
N LEU A 398 -1.68 20.49 6.64
CA LEU A 398 -3.11 20.44 6.41
C LEU A 398 -3.84 21.12 7.57
N ALA A 399 -4.80 21.98 7.25
CA ALA A 399 -5.65 22.64 8.24
C ALA A 399 -7.10 22.69 7.79
N LEU A 400 -8.03 22.38 8.70
CA LEU A 400 -9.46 22.55 8.44
C LEU A 400 -9.88 23.99 8.71
N ARG A 401 -10.55 24.62 7.75
CA ARG A 401 -11.18 25.94 7.88
C ARG A 401 -12.62 25.88 7.38
N VAL A 402 -13.50 26.69 7.95
CA VAL A 402 -14.83 26.94 7.37
C VAL A 402 -14.76 28.26 6.62
N LYS A 403 -14.79 28.19 5.29
CA LYS A 403 -14.71 29.38 4.42
C LYS A 403 -15.41 29.13 3.08
N VAL A 404 -15.52 30.19 2.28
CA VAL A 404 -15.88 30.07 0.86
C VAL A 404 -14.62 29.60 0.11
N PRO A 405 -14.67 28.49 -0.66
CA PRO A 405 -13.52 28.03 -1.43
C PRO A 405 -13.02 29.06 -2.44
N SER A 406 -11.73 28.99 -2.75
CA SER A 406 -11.09 29.82 -3.77
C SER A 406 -11.79 29.64 -5.13
N GLY A 407 -12.11 30.76 -5.80
CA GLY A 407 -12.86 30.76 -7.05
C GLY A 407 -14.38 30.80 -6.93
N MET A 408 -14.94 30.75 -5.71
CA MET A 408 -16.38 30.93 -5.45
C MET A 408 -16.67 32.29 -4.79
N THR A 409 -17.78 32.93 -5.16
CA THR A 409 -18.11 34.31 -4.74
C THR A 409 -19.30 34.42 -3.80
N GLU A 410 -20.16 33.41 -3.71
CA GLU A 410 -21.36 33.43 -2.86
C GLU A 410 -21.07 32.97 -1.43
N GLN A 411 -21.45 33.77 -0.44
CA GLN A 411 -21.19 33.50 0.99
C GLN A 411 -21.98 32.29 1.52
N ASP A 412 -23.14 31.99 0.93
CA ASP A 412 -23.96 30.82 1.26
C ASP A 412 -23.29 29.49 0.85
N LEU A 413 -22.17 29.55 0.12
CA LEU A 413 -21.35 28.39 -0.24
C LEU A 413 -20.27 28.05 0.80
N ALA A 414 -20.21 28.76 1.94
CA ALA A 414 -19.25 28.48 3.00
C ALA A 414 -19.38 27.04 3.50
N ARG A 415 -18.26 26.31 3.52
CA ARG A 415 -18.21 24.89 3.86
C ARG A 415 -16.88 24.54 4.53
N PRO A 416 -16.75 23.34 5.12
CA PRO A 416 -15.46 22.83 5.54
C PRO A 416 -14.53 22.68 4.33
N VAL A 417 -13.38 23.34 4.38
CA VAL A 417 -12.31 23.30 3.39
C VAL A 417 -11.03 22.89 4.10
N ILE A 418 -10.34 21.88 3.59
CA ILE A 418 -8.99 21.55 3.99
C ILE A 418 -8.04 22.42 3.18
N GLU A 419 -7.30 23.28 3.84
CA GLU A 419 -6.23 24.06 3.25
C GLU A 419 -4.92 23.28 3.34
N ILE A 420 -4.18 23.25 2.22
CA ILE A 420 -2.86 22.63 2.13
C ILE A 420 -1.85 23.74 1.92
N HIS A 421 -1.02 23.99 2.93
CA HIS A 421 0.00 25.04 2.92
C HIS A 421 1.39 24.43 2.75
N ASP A 422 2.21 25.00 1.87
CA ASP A 422 3.62 24.63 1.77
C ASP A 422 4.34 25.05 3.04
N LEU A 423 5.03 24.12 3.72
CA LEU A 423 5.72 24.39 4.99
C LEU A 423 6.99 25.23 4.83
N SER A 424 7.57 25.27 3.64
CA SER A 424 8.77 26.06 3.35
C SER A 424 8.45 27.53 3.09
N THR A 425 7.35 27.82 2.39
CA THR A 425 6.93 29.19 2.06
C THR A 425 5.81 29.73 2.94
N GLY A 426 5.00 28.85 3.54
CA GLY A 426 3.77 29.21 4.25
C GLY A 426 2.60 29.55 3.32
N GLU A 427 2.74 29.36 2.02
CA GLU A 427 1.72 29.73 1.03
C GLU A 427 0.66 28.63 0.87
N LEU A 428 -0.59 29.06 0.66
CA LEU A 428 -1.70 28.17 0.35
C LEU A 428 -1.51 27.59 -1.04
N SER A 429 -1.28 26.29 -1.11
CA SER A 429 -1.02 25.58 -2.37
C SER A 429 -2.29 24.99 -2.95
N HIS A 430 -3.11 24.32 -2.12
CA HIS A 430 -4.33 23.63 -2.57
C HIS A 430 -5.45 23.73 -1.52
N GLU A 431 -6.68 23.57 -1.99
CA GLU A 431 -7.88 23.42 -1.18
C GLU A 431 -8.59 22.11 -1.50
N ILE A 432 -9.11 21.44 -0.47
CA ILE A 432 -9.95 20.25 -0.63
C ILE A 432 -11.31 20.51 0.00
N TYR A 433 -12.39 20.31 -0.77
CA TYR A 433 -13.74 20.51 -0.29
C TYR A 433 -14.75 19.64 -1.03
N ALA A 434 -15.88 19.38 -0.39
CA ALA A 434 -16.99 18.66 -1.04
C ALA A 434 -17.77 19.60 -1.99
N PHE A 435 -18.05 19.12 -3.19
CA PHE A 435 -18.93 19.76 -4.16
C PHE A 435 -19.93 18.72 -4.70
N GLY A 436 -21.19 18.82 -4.27
CA GLY A 436 -22.16 17.75 -4.51
C GLY A 436 -21.80 16.50 -3.71
N GLU A 437 -21.68 15.36 -4.39
CA GLU A 437 -21.27 14.07 -3.80
C GLU A 437 -19.77 13.76 -4.01
N GLU A 438 -19.03 14.65 -4.68
CA GLU A 438 -17.61 14.46 -4.98
C GLU A 438 -16.72 15.36 -4.12
N ASN A 439 -15.52 14.87 -3.81
CA ASN A 439 -14.47 15.66 -3.15
C ASN A 439 -13.58 16.27 -4.23
N MET A 440 -13.52 17.60 -4.26
CA MET A 440 -12.70 18.37 -5.20
C MET A 440 -11.39 18.76 -4.55
N ILE A 441 -10.29 18.68 -5.30
CA ILE A 441 -9.00 19.23 -4.93
C ILE A 441 -8.65 20.31 -5.95
N VAL A 442 -8.48 21.53 -5.48
CA VAL A 442 -8.29 22.71 -6.32
C VAL A 442 -6.98 23.39 -5.96
N PRO A 443 -6.05 23.58 -6.90
CA PRO A 443 -4.87 24.39 -6.67
C PRO A 443 -5.28 25.84 -6.47
N VAL A 444 -4.70 26.51 -5.48
CA VAL A 444 -4.92 27.94 -5.22
C VAL A 444 -3.76 28.68 -5.86
N GLU A 445 -3.95 29.15 -7.08
CA GLU A 445 -2.88 29.89 -7.75
C GLU A 445 -2.65 31.27 -7.10
N GLY A 446 -1.51 31.37 -6.44
CA GLY A 446 -0.50 32.36 -6.83
C GLY A 446 0.49 31.74 -7.82
N GLY A 447 0.28 31.93 -9.12
CA GLY A 447 1.34 31.87 -10.14
C GLY A 447 2.00 30.52 -10.45
N ALA A 448 1.24 29.50 -10.86
CA ALA A 448 1.82 28.45 -11.70
C ALA A 448 1.77 28.92 -13.16
N GLU A 449 2.92 29.08 -13.81
CA GLU A 449 2.94 29.27 -15.27
C GLU A 449 2.28 28.05 -15.94
N PRO A 450 1.44 28.26 -16.98
CA PRO A 450 0.85 27.17 -17.74
C PRO A 450 1.96 26.26 -18.27
N SER A 451 1.74 24.94 -18.27
CA SER A 451 2.74 24.00 -18.77
C SER A 451 3.15 24.38 -20.20
N GLY A 452 4.38 24.05 -20.63
CA GLY A 452 4.82 24.33 -22.00
C GLY A 452 3.89 23.75 -23.09
N VAL A 453 3.06 22.76 -22.74
CA VAL A 453 2.01 22.19 -23.59
C VAL A 453 0.78 23.10 -23.65
N ASP A 454 0.40 23.71 -22.52
CA ASP A 454 -0.72 24.65 -22.42
C ASP A 454 -0.41 25.97 -23.14
N HIS A 455 0.84 26.44 -23.06
CA HIS A 455 1.30 27.59 -23.84
C HIS A 455 1.22 27.33 -25.36
N LEU A 456 1.59 26.12 -25.81
CA LEU A 456 1.52 25.72 -27.21
C LEU A 456 0.08 25.57 -27.70
N ALA A 457 -0.80 25.02 -26.86
CA ALA A 457 -2.23 24.91 -27.13
C ALA A 457 -2.90 26.29 -27.21
N CYS A 458 -2.57 27.21 -26.28
CA CYS A 458 -3.04 28.59 -26.29
C CYS A 458 -2.61 29.36 -27.54
N GLU A 459 -1.34 29.27 -27.92
CA GLU A 459 -0.84 29.89 -29.15
C GLU A 459 -1.55 29.34 -30.38
N ARG A 460 -1.77 28.02 -30.44
CA ARG A 460 -2.45 27.38 -31.57
C ARG A 460 -3.93 27.75 -31.66
N VAL A 461 -4.63 27.78 -30.53
CA VAL A 461 -6.04 28.24 -30.44
C VAL A 461 -6.12 29.71 -30.84
N ARG A 462 -5.22 30.56 -30.32
CA ARG A 462 -5.16 31.98 -30.66
C ARG A 462 -4.92 32.19 -32.16
N GLU A 463 -4.04 31.40 -32.78
CA GLU A 463 -3.77 31.45 -34.22
C GLU A 463 -5.01 31.10 -35.07
N VAL A 464 -5.77 30.08 -34.67
CA VAL A 464 -7.01 29.70 -35.36
C VAL A 464 -8.11 30.74 -35.15
N MET A 465 -8.21 31.30 -33.94
CA MET A 465 -9.22 32.31 -33.60
C MET A 465 -8.96 33.66 -34.27
N ARG A 466 -7.72 33.94 -34.71
CA ARG A 466 -7.39 35.12 -35.53
C ARG A 466 -8.14 35.21 -36.86
N ARG A 467 -8.70 34.09 -37.34
CA ARG A 467 -9.56 34.06 -38.53
C ARG A 467 -10.93 34.73 -38.30
N PHE A 468 -11.34 34.85 -37.04
CA PHE A 468 -12.65 35.34 -36.64
C PHE A 468 -12.58 36.68 -35.89
N ASP A 469 -11.51 36.90 -35.11
CA ASP A 469 -11.28 38.16 -34.39
C ASP A 469 -9.82 38.60 -34.57
N HIS A 470 -9.54 39.90 -34.68
CA HIS A 470 -8.16 40.40 -34.82
C HIS A 470 -7.36 40.27 -33.51
N ASP A 471 -8.02 40.32 -32.36
CA ASP A 471 -7.38 40.27 -31.04
C ASP A 471 -8.12 39.35 -30.05
N PRO A 472 -8.14 38.02 -30.28
CA PRO A 472 -8.78 37.08 -29.39
C PRO A 472 -7.95 36.90 -28.10
N HIS A 473 -8.59 37.06 -26.95
CA HIS A 473 -7.99 36.71 -25.66
C HIS A 473 -8.31 35.26 -25.32
N VAL A 474 -7.27 34.43 -25.20
CA VAL A 474 -7.40 33.00 -24.88
C VAL A 474 -6.83 32.74 -23.49
N GLU A 475 -7.61 32.05 -22.66
CA GLU A 475 -7.29 31.67 -21.29
C GLU A 475 -7.52 30.16 -21.12
N VAL A 476 -6.61 29.44 -20.47
CA VAL A 476 -6.80 28.02 -20.14
C VAL A 476 -7.66 27.92 -18.89
N VAL A 477 -8.77 27.20 -18.96
CA VAL A 477 -9.67 26.98 -17.82
C VAL A 477 -9.31 25.69 -17.09
N SER A 478 -8.85 24.67 -17.83
CA SER A 478 -8.37 23.39 -17.31
C SER A 478 -7.59 22.62 -18.40
N PRO A 479 -6.90 21.52 -18.07
CA PRO A 479 -6.24 20.69 -19.08
C PRO A 479 -7.23 20.23 -20.16
N GLY A 480 -7.06 20.71 -21.39
CA GLY A 480 -7.94 20.42 -22.52
C GLY A 480 -9.17 21.32 -22.67
N SER A 481 -9.33 22.39 -21.88
CA SER A 481 -10.41 23.38 -22.02
C SER A 481 -9.89 24.82 -22.01
N VAL A 482 -10.35 25.61 -22.97
CA VAL A 482 -9.93 27.01 -23.17
C VAL A 482 -11.14 27.93 -23.27
N ARG A 483 -11.02 29.12 -22.68
CA ARG A 483 -11.96 30.23 -22.86
C ARG A 483 -11.39 31.23 -23.86
N VAL A 484 -12.21 31.60 -24.83
CA VAL A 484 -11.86 32.53 -25.90
C VAL A 484 -12.80 33.74 -25.80
N ALA A 485 -12.27 34.87 -25.38
CA ALA A 485 -12.99 36.14 -25.40
C ALA A 485 -12.80 36.83 -26.76
N VAL A 486 -13.92 37.15 -27.42
CA VAL A 486 -13.97 37.77 -28.75
C VAL A 486 -14.96 38.92 -28.79
N SER A 487 -14.84 39.79 -29.78
CA SER A 487 -15.80 40.87 -30.01
C SER A 487 -17.20 40.31 -30.25
N LYS A 488 -18.24 40.98 -29.76
CA LYS A 488 -19.65 40.57 -29.83
C LYS A 488 -20.11 40.08 -31.22
N GLY A 489 -19.66 40.76 -32.28
CA GLY A 489 -20.01 40.43 -33.66
C GLY A 489 -19.41 39.10 -34.16
N ASN A 490 -18.39 38.58 -33.48
CA ASN A 490 -17.61 37.42 -33.91
C ASN A 490 -18.01 36.12 -33.19
N ILE A 491 -18.83 36.20 -32.14
CA ILE A 491 -19.32 35.02 -31.38
C ILE A 491 -20.17 34.11 -32.27
N ALA A 492 -21.15 34.67 -32.99
CA ALA A 492 -22.08 33.87 -33.81
C ALA A 492 -21.39 33.13 -34.99
N PRO A 493 -20.43 33.74 -35.72
CA PRO A 493 -19.60 33.02 -36.69
C PRO A 493 -18.78 31.88 -36.08
N ILE A 494 -18.20 32.07 -34.89
CA ILE A 494 -17.37 31.05 -34.22
C ILE A 494 -18.23 29.86 -33.77
N ILE A 495 -19.41 30.10 -33.20
CA ILE A 495 -20.34 29.04 -32.77
C ILE A 495 -20.92 28.30 -33.98
N GLY A 496 -21.33 29.05 -35.01
CA GLY A 496 -21.98 28.51 -36.21
C GLY A 496 -23.43 28.03 -35.97
N ARG A 497 -24.16 27.74 -37.05
CA ARG A 497 -25.56 27.28 -36.95
C ARG A 497 -25.62 25.95 -36.19
N GLY A 498 -26.32 25.96 -35.05
CA GLY A 498 -26.46 24.78 -34.18
C GLY A 498 -25.15 24.29 -33.54
N GLY A 499 -24.13 25.13 -33.40
CA GLY A 499 -22.84 24.75 -32.82
C GLY A 499 -21.91 23.99 -33.79
N SER A 500 -22.28 23.89 -35.07
CA SER A 500 -21.51 23.11 -36.06
C SER A 500 -20.08 23.59 -36.28
N ASN A 501 -19.82 24.89 -36.14
CA ASN A 501 -18.49 25.46 -36.36
C ASN A 501 -17.60 25.30 -35.12
N ILE A 502 -18.13 25.56 -33.91
CA ILE A 502 -17.38 25.33 -32.67
C ILE A 502 -17.02 23.86 -32.51
N SER A 503 -17.95 22.93 -32.77
CA SER A 503 -17.64 21.49 -32.70
C SER A 503 -16.66 21.01 -33.79
N ALA A 504 -16.44 21.78 -34.86
CA ALA A 504 -15.40 21.50 -35.83
C ALA A 504 -14.04 22.02 -35.35
N LEU A 505 -14.00 23.24 -34.79
CA LEU A 505 -12.81 23.85 -34.20
C LEU A 505 -12.28 23.01 -33.02
N GLU A 506 -13.17 22.49 -32.16
CA GLU A 506 -12.81 21.61 -31.04
C GLU A 506 -12.19 20.29 -31.51
N ARG A 507 -12.70 19.72 -32.61
CA ARG A 507 -12.14 18.49 -33.21
C ARG A 507 -10.80 18.74 -33.90
N GLU A 508 -10.58 19.91 -34.47
CA GLU A 508 -9.32 20.30 -35.11
C GLU A 508 -8.23 20.59 -34.07
N LEU A 509 -8.61 21.25 -32.97
CA LEU A 509 -7.68 21.72 -31.93
C LEU A 509 -7.51 20.74 -30.76
N HIS A 510 -8.33 19.68 -30.71
CA HIS A 510 -8.37 18.69 -29.63
C HIS A 510 -8.57 19.31 -28.22
N VAL A 511 -9.33 20.41 -28.14
CA VAL A 511 -9.67 21.13 -26.90
C VAL A 511 -11.13 21.55 -26.90
N HIS A 512 -11.74 21.67 -25.72
CA HIS A 512 -13.08 22.24 -25.53
C HIS A 512 -12.99 23.78 -25.49
N ILE A 513 -13.86 24.48 -26.24
CA ILE A 513 -13.75 25.93 -26.45
C ILE A 513 -15.01 26.65 -25.93
N ASP A 514 -14.85 27.45 -24.88
CA ASP A 514 -15.88 28.34 -24.32
C ASP A 514 -15.73 29.75 -24.91
N VAL A 515 -16.75 30.28 -25.60
CA VAL A 515 -16.67 31.58 -26.30
C VAL A 515 -17.45 32.65 -25.55
N VAL A 516 -16.76 33.70 -25.13
CA VAL A 516 -17.34 34.81 -24.34
C VAL A 516 -17.14 36.17 -25.02
N GLU A 517 -17.95 37.17 -24.66
CA GLU A 517 -17.82 38.54 -25.18
C GLU A 517 -16.64 39.27 -24.49
N ALA A 518 -15.73 39.82 -25.29
CA ALA A 518 -14.61 40.64 -24.81
C ALA A 518 -15.15 41.93 -24.16
N GLY A 519 -14.88 42.11 -22.86
CA GLY A 519 -15.28 43.31 -22.10
C GLY A 519 -16.39 43.13 -21.06
N ALA A 520 -16.90 41.90 -20.85
CA ALA A 520 -17.79 41.61 -19.72
C ALA A 520 -17.02 41.55 -18.39
N GLY A 521 -16.55 42.70 -17.92
CA GLY A 521 -15.80 42.83 -16.68
C GLY A 521 -15.47 44.28 -16.31
N ARG A 522 -16.47 45.04 -15.83
CA ARG A 522 -16.38 46.21 -14.92
C ARG A 522 -17.81 46.75 -14.63
N GLY A 523 -18.19 46.82 -13.34
CA GLY A 523 -19.56 47.00 -12.79
C GLY A 523 -20.26 48.37 -12.98
N PRO A 524 -21.33 48.68 -12.21
CA PRO A 524 -21.10 49.37 -10.92
C PRO A 524 -22.12 49.13 -9.77
N GLN A 525 -21.72 49.66 -8.60
CA GLN A 525 -22.37 49.76 -7.29
C GLN A 525 -23.77 50.41 -7.26
N ARG A 526 -24.48 50.12 -6.15
CA ARG A 526 -25.76 50.67 -5.68
C ARG A 526 -25.95 52.19 -5.92
N GLY A 527 -27.16 52.56 -6.33
CA GLY A 527 -27.73 53.90 -6.22
C GLY A 527 -29.25 53.84 -6.22
N ASP A 528 -29.85 54.31 -5.13
CA ASP A 528 -31.29 54.45 -4.88
C ASP A 528 -31.89 55.60 -5.71
N THR A 529 -33.00 55.35 -6.42
CA THR A 529 -34.09 56.33 -6.67
C THR A 529 -35.38 55.58 -7.03
N GLY A 530 -36.43 55.81 -6.27
CA GLY A 530 -37.70 55.09 -6.39
C GLY A 530 -38.71 55.57 -7.44
N ARG A 531 -39.91 55.00 -7.28
CA ARG A 531 -41.24 55.25 -7.90
C ARG A 531 -41.57 54.50 -9.20
N GLY A 532 -42.39 53.45 -9.03
CA GLY A 532 -43.77 53.46 -9.53
C GLY A 532 -44.14 52.44 -10.61
N GLY A 533 -45.21 51.68 -10.33
CA GLY A 533 -45.95 50.82 -11.27
C GLY A 533 -45.43 49.38 -11.29
N GLY A 534 -46.11 48.33 -10.81
CA GLY A 534 -47.55 48.14 -10.67
C GLY A 534 -48.16 47.63 -11.98
N HIS A 535 -47.89 46.37 -12.37
CA HIS A 535 -48.82 45.48 -13.06
C HIS A 535 -48.32 44.02 -12.99
N ALA A 536 -49.27 43.13 -12.75
CA ALA A 536 -49.11 41.69 -12.59
C ALA A 536 -49.14 40.93 -13.93
N ALA A 537 -48.58 39.73 -13.90
CA ALA A 537 -48.96 38.50 -14.59
C ALA A 537 -49.23 38.52 -16.11
N GLU A 538 -48.37 37.85 -16.87
CA GLU A 538 -48.78 36.96 -17.98
C GLU A 538 -47.60 36.03 -18.33
N GLY A 539 -47.56 34.85 -17.70
CA GLY A 539 -46.72 33.74 -18.18
C GLY A 539 -47.43 32.99 -19.31
N VAL A 540 -46.67 32.21 -20.08
CA VAL A 540 -47.24 31.38 -21.16
C VAL A 540 -48.08 30.26 -20.55
N ALA A 541 -49.27 30.01 -21.10
CA ALA A 541 -50.11 28.89 -20.68
C ALA A 541 -49.42 27.56 -20.97
N PHE A 542 -49.49 26.62 -20.01
CA PHE A 542 -48.87 25.30 -20.14
C PHE A 542 -49.77 24.19 -19.58
N GLU A 543 -49.66 23.00 -20.17
CA GLU A 543 -50.23 21.78 -19.59
C GLU A 543 -49.14 20.96 -18.88
N VAL A 544 -49.50 20.30 -17.78
CA VAL A 544 -48.56 19.47 -17.01
C VAL A 544 -48.77 18.01 -17.36
N ARG A 545 -47.68 17.31 -17.71
CA ARG A 545 -47.64 15.85 -17.79
C ARG A 545 -46.52 15.30 -16.92
N GLU A 546 -46.89 14.47 -15.97
CA GLU A 546 -45.92 13.81 -15.10
C GLU A 546 -45.45 12.47 -15.66
N SER A 547 -44.15 12.24 -15.58
CA SER A 547 -43.54 10.92 -15.72
C SER A 547 -42.78 10.55 -14.44
N ARG A 548 -42.34 9.29 -14.32
CA ARG A 548 -41.55 8.84 -13.16
C ARG A 548 -40.21 9.57 -13.01
N ALA A 549 -39.63 10.06 -14.11
CA ALA A 549 -38.30 10.69 -14.10
C ALA A 549 -38.32 12.22 -14.35
N PHE A 550 -39.36 12.73 -15.02
CA PHE A 550 -39.46 14.14 -15.46
C PHE A 550 -40.85 14.71 -15.22
N LEU A 551 -40.89 16.00 -14.88
CA LEU A 551 -42.05 16.88 -15.07
C LEU A 551 -41.96 17.45 -16.48
N MET A 552 -43.04 17.34 -17.24
CA MET A 552 -43.15 17.96 -18.56
C MET A 552 -44.17 19.07 -18.52
N LEU A 553 -43.75 20.28 -18.89
CA LEU A 553 -44.64 21.41 -19.14
C LEU A 553 -44.76 21.59 -20.65
N GLU A 554 -45.96 21.44 -21.19
CA GLU A 554 -46.24 21.57 -22.62
C GLU A 554 -46.79 22.98 -22.89
N VAL A 555 -46.02 23.80 -23.61
CA VAL A 555 -46.39 25.14 -24.10
C VAL A 555 -46.76 25.07 -25.59
N GLU A 556 -47.35 26.13 -26.13
CA GLU A 556 -47.69 26.17 -27.56
C GLU A 556 -46.47 25.92 -28.46
N ARG A 557 -46.66 25.18 -29.56
CA ARG A 557 -45.58 24.80 -30.48
C ARG A 557 -44.84 25.98 -31.13
N GLY A 558 -45.44 27.18 -31.10
CA GLY A 558 -44.79 28.42 -31.56
C GLY A 558 -43.50 28.76 -30.80
N HIS A 559 -43.32 28.20 -29.60
CA HIS A 559 -42.15 28.41 -28.74
C HIS A 559 -41.02 27.38 -28.94
N ALA A 560 -41.12 26.53 -29.96
CA ALA A 560 -40.12 25.50 -30.21
C ALA A 560 -38.73 26.09 -30.48
N GLY A 561 -37.74 25.73 -29.65
CA GLY A 561 -36.37 26.21 -29.75
C GLY A 561 -36.01 27.36 -28.80
N ASP A 562 -37.02 28.01 -28.20
CA ASP A 562 -36.88 29.10 -27.25
C ASP A 562 -36.40 28.61 -25.87
N HIS A 563 -35.94 29.54 -25.02
CA HIS A 563 -35.58 29.26 -23.63
C HIS A 563 -36.75 29.60 -22.70
N ALA A 564 -37.15 28.65 -21.85
CA ALA A 564 -38.16 28.85 -20.84
C ALA A 564 -37.52 29.01 -19.46
N ASP A 565 -37.84 30.11 -18.77
CA ASP A 565 -37.59 30.34 -17.35
C ASP A 565 -38.85 29.93 -16.56
N ILE A 566 -38.71 29.02 -15.60
CA ILE A 566 -39.80 28.54 -14.75
C ILE A 566 -39.64 29.12 -13.35
N TYR A 567 -40.71 29.72 -12.84
CA TYR A 567 -40.79 30.34 -11.52
C TYR A 567 -41.83 29.64 -10.65
N VAL A 568 -41.59 29.61 -9.35
CA VAL A 568 -42.55 29.19 -8.31
C VAL A 568 -42.77 30.39 -7.40
N GLY A 569 -43.93 31.02 -7.48
CA GLY A 569 -44.13 32.37 -6.93
C GLY A 569 -43.22 33.38 -7.64
N ASP A 570 -42.36 34.04 -6.87
CA ASP A 570 -41.39 35.04 -7.36
C ASP A 570 -39.97 34.48 -7.53
N GLU A 571 -39.72 33.23 -7.14
CA GLU A 571 -38.39 32.60 -7.18
C GLU A 571 -38.16 31.82 -8.48
N HIS A 572 -36.97 31.96 -9.08
CA HIS A 572 -36.58 31.23 -10.29
C HIS A 572 -36.20 29.79 -9.92
N ALA A 573 -36.96 28.83 -10.42
CA ALA A 573 -36.81 27.43 -10.05
C ALA A 573 -35.99 26.63 -11.08
N ALA A 574 -36.14 26.93 -12.38
CA ALA A 574 -35.39 26.23 -13.42
C ALA A 574 -35.35 27.01 -14.74
N ARG A 575 -34.32 26.77 -15.57
CA ARG A 575 -34.27 27.18 -16.97
C ARG A 575 -34.11 25.94 -17.85
N SER A 576 -34.93 25.82 -18.89
CA SER A 576 -34.83 24.72 -19.85
C SER A 576 -35.22 25.18 -21.25
N ARG A 577 -34.66 24.53 -22.27
CA ARG A 577 -35.04 24.77 -23.67
C ARG A 577 -36.36 24.08 -23.99
N VAL A 578 -37.20 24.73 -24.79
CA VAL A 578 -38.44 24.15 -25.33
C VAL A 578 -38.09 23.26 -26.52
N ASP A 579 -38.51 21.99 -26.47
CA ASP A 579 -38.25 21.05 -27.55
C ASP A 579 -39.09 21.35 -28.82
N HIS A 580 -38.78 20.67 -29.92
CA HIS A 580 -39.48 20.82 -31.21
C HIS A 580 -40.99 20.50 -31.17
N LYS A 581 -41.51 19.94 -30.07
CA LYS A 581 -42.94 19.66 -29.87
C LYS A 581 -43.59 20.60 -28.86
N GLY A 582 -42.89 21.63 -28.37
CA GLY A 582 -43.40 22.57 -27.37
C GLY A 582 -43.22 22.08 -25.92
N ARG A 583 -42.33 21.12 -25.64
CA ARG A 583 -42.22 20.51 -24.31
C ARG A 583 -40.97 20.95 -23.58
N ILE A 584 -41.14 21.28 -22.31
CA ILE A 584 -40.10 21.66 -21.36
C ILE A 584 -39.92 20.50 -20.39
N ARG A 585 -38.72 19.92 -20.32
CA ARG A 585 -38.45 18.71 -19.52
C ARG A 585 -37.60 19.05 -18.31
N ILE A 586 -38.16 18.86 -17.12
CA ILE A 586 -37.49 19.15 -15.84
C ILE A 586 -37.31 17.82 -15.08
N PRO A 587 -36.06 17.39 -14.77
CA PRO A 587 -35.84 16.16 -14.00
C PRO A 587 -36.43 16.28 -12.58
N ARG A 588 -37.23 15.29 -12.13
CA ARG A 588 -37.91 15.36 -10.82
C ARG A 588 -36.96 15.38 -9.61
N HIS A 589 -35.76 14.81 -9.76
CA HIS A 589 -34.78 14.67 -8.68
C HIS A 589 -33.91 15.91 -8.47
N SER A 590 -33.86 16.83 -9.45
CA SER A 590 -33.11 18.08 -9.32
C SER A 590 -33.78 19.02 -8.31
N GLY A 591 -33.01 19.95 -7.73
CA GLY A 591 -33.54 20.97 -6.82
C GLY A 591 -34.72 21.73 -7.43
N GLY A 592 -34.53 22.29 -8.63
CA GLY A 592 -35.59 22.96 -9.39
C GLY A 592 -36.79 22.07 -9.75
N GLY A 593 -36.57 20.78 -10.01
CA GLY A 593 -37.67 19.84 -10.27
C GLY A 593 -38.54 19.56 -9.04
N ARG A 594 -37.95 19.48 -7.84
CA ARG A 594 -38.70 19.33 -6.58
C ARG A 594 -39.49 20.59 -6.25
N GLU A 595 -38.89 21.75 -6.51
CA GLU A 595 -39.51 23.04 -6.28
C GLU A 595 -40.69 23.29 -7.23
N VAL A 596 -40.52 23.01 -8.53
CA VAL A 596 -41.62 23.08 -9.50
C VAL A 596 -42.72 22.07 -9.17
N ALA A 597 -42.39 20.85 -8.71
CA ALA A 597 -43.40 19.88 -8.27
C ALA A 597 -44.26 20.42 -7.11
N ARG A 598 -43.62 21.07 -6.12
CA ARG A 598 -44.32 21.71 -5.00
C ARG A 598 -45.19 22.87 -5.47
N GLY A 599 -44.65 23.75 -6.31
CA GLY A 599 -45.39 24.88 -6.87
C GLY A 599 -46.59 24.47 -7.72
N LEU A 600 -46.50 23.35 -8.46
CA LEU A 600 -47.61 22.84 -9.27
C LEU A 600 -48.79 22.38 -8.41
N ALA A 601 -48.52 21.82 -7.22
CA ALA A 601 -49.57 21.45 -6.26
C ALA A 601 -50.24 22.68 -5.61
N GLU A 602 -49.51 23.79 -5.50
CA GLU A 602 -49.96 25.06 -4.91
C GLU A 602 -50.54 26.03 -5.95
N GLY A 603 -50.46 25.69 -7.25
CA GLY A 603 -50.93 26.54 -8.34
C GLY A 603 -50.09 27.80 -8.58
N SER A 604 -48.83 27.81 -8.11
CA SER A 604 -47.95 28.99 -8.09
C SER A 604 -46.86 28.98 -9.17
N VAL A 605 -46.95 28.09 -10.17
CA VAL A 605 -45.94 27.98 -11.24
C VAL A 605 -46.22 28.93 -12.39
N ARG A 606 -45.20 29.66 -12.81
CA ARG A 606 -45.21 30.56 -13.97
C ARG A 606 -44.09 30.18 -14.93
N VAL A 607 -44.39 30.14 -16.23
CA VAL A 607 -43.41 29.86 -17.28
C VAL A 607 -43.28 31.09 -18.18
N ASP A 608 -42.09 31.66 -18.24
CA ASP A 608 -41.76 32.77 -19.12
C ASP A 608 -40.88 32.25 -20.25
N VAL A 609 -41.35 32.35 -21.49
CA VAL A 609 -40.58 31.94 -22.67
C VAL A 609 -39.90 33.15 -23.29
N LYS A 610 -38.59 33.04 -23.51
CA LYS A 610 -37.76 34.04 -24.20
C LYS A 610 -37.26 33.46 -25.51
N SER A 611 -37.53 34.16 -26.61
CA SER A 611 -37.04 33.78 -27.93
C SER A 611 -35.52 33.70 -27.92
N ALA A 612 -35.00 32.55 -28.37
CA ALA A 612 -33.57 32.23 -28.37
C ALA A 612 -32.79 32.94 -29.47
#